data_AF-A0A2W0BVI9-F1
#
_entry.id   AF-A0A2W0BVI9-F1
#
_cell.length_a   1.000
_cell.length_b   1.000
_cell.length_c   1.000
_cell.angle_alpha   90.00
_cell.angle_beta   90.00
_cell.angle_gamma   90.00
#
_symmetry.space_group_name_H-M   'P 1'
#
loop_
_entity.id
_entity.type
_entity.pdbx_description
1 polymer ?
#
loop_
_entity_poly.entity_id
_entity_poly.type
_entity_poly.pdbx_seq_one_letter_code
_entity_poly.pdbx_strand_id
1 'polypeptide(L)'
;MTTICKTLLTLCAAFAMMACSSSPSGSGAAAPPAKPEPPKPSDVESGRVAFQRLYTTSRGWAGDTEPVSLQSQNYKHAGGNPDAPLGHDGKSAIWRGIFASSGRHSMKTYMWSGLTGPDAPSPGITPGTEDSWSATNTSTQPFQLVYLKFDTDQAFETAQKHGGAALLKKDSDLPVNYTLAWEPRKSMLVWHVLYGKSTNEPDLDVVVDATTNQFVRVEK
;
A
#
# COMPACT_ATOMS: atom_id res chain seq x y z
N MET A 1 -16.40 41.78 -64.20
CA MET A 1 -16.37 42.44 -62.88
C MET A 1 -15.67 41.45 -61.93
N THR A 2 -14.36 41.21 -62.02
CA THR A 2 -13.21 42.09 -61.66
C THR A 2 -13.40 42.63 -60.24
N THR A 3 -12.64 42.20 -59.23
CA THR A 3 -11.27 42.67 -58.85
C THR A 3 -10.81 41.82 -57.64
N ILE A 4 -9.77 40.95 -57.69
CA ILE A 4 -8.31 41.15 -57.49
C ILE A 4 -7.93 42.16 -56.39
N CYS A 5 -7.40 41.71 -55.24
CA CYS A 5 -6.14 42.30 -54.73
C CYS A 5 -5.43 41.35 -53.76
N LYS A 6 -4.11 41.32 -53.90
CA LYS A 6 -3.15 40.35 -53.38
C LYS A 6 -2.08 41.19 -52.66
N THR A 7 -1.44 40.60 -51.63
CA THR A 7 -0.07 40.89 -51.12
C THR A 7 0.17 42.08 -50.18
N LEU A 8 0.77 41.82 -48.99
CA LEU A 8 2.10 42.27 -48.48
C LEU A 8 2.21 41.92 -46.98
N LEU A 9 3.01 40.95 -46.53
CA LEU A 9 4.46 40.98 -46.19
C LEU A 9 4.85 42.05 -45.15
N THR A 10 5.23 41.64 -43.93
CA THR A 10 6.20 42.36 -43.09
C THR A 10 7.03 41.38 -42.25
N LEU A 11 8.34 41.54 -42.41
CA LEU A 11 9.51 40.85 -41.87
C LEU A 11 9.98 41.53 -40.57
N CYS A 12 10.56 40.79 -39.62
CA CYS A 12 11.61 41.19 -38.64
C CYS A 12 11.72 40.09 -37.56
N ALA A 13 12.87 39.68 -37.02
CA ALA A 13 14.29 39.88 -37.30
C ALA A 13 15.04 38.80 -36.49
N ALA A 14 16.10 38.24 -37.05
CA ALA A 14 16.97 37.27 -36.40
C ALA A 14 17.85 37.95 -35.33
N PHE A 15 18.06 37.27 -34.19
CA PHE A 15 19.18 37.54 -33.29
C PHE A 15 20.05 36.29 -33.20
N ALA A 16 21.21 36.36 -33.84
CA ALA A 16 22.35 35.49 -33.59
C ALA A 16 23.38 36.30 -32.81
N MET A 17 23.86 35.77 -31.68
CA MET A 17 25.17 36.14 -31.14
C MET A 17 25.96 34.86 -30.90
N MET A 18 27.07 34.78 -31.64
CA MET A 18 28.22 33.92 -31.39
C MET A 18 28.97 34.39 -30.14
N ALA A 19 29.55 33.47 -29.37
CA ALA A 19 30.98 33.54 -29.01
C ALA A 19 31.39 32.28 -28.23
N CYS A 20 32.30 31.52 -28.84
CA CYS A 20 33.13 30.51 -28.19
C CYS A 20 34.09 31.16 -27.19
N SER A 21 34.46 30.42 -26.13
CA SER A 21 35.86 30.38 -25.71
C SER A 21 36.21 28.97 -25.25
N SER A 22 37.32 28.44 -25.76
CA SER A 22 37.78 27.07 -25.62
C SER A 22 39.06 26.97 -24.79
N SER A 23 39.12 25.91 -23.96
CA SER A 23 40.30 25.07 -23.60
C SER A 23 41.20 25.51 -22.41
N PRO A 24 42.05 24.61 -21.83
CA PRO A 24 42.04 23.13 -21.73
C PRO A 24 42.37 22.60 -20.29
N SER A 25 42.50 21.27 -20.15
CA SER A 25 43.06 20.48 -19.01
C SER A 25 41.99 19.64 -18.33
N GLY A 26 42.10 18.34 -18.13
CA GLY A 26 43.24 17.44 -18.18
C GLY A 26 42.92 16.27 -17.25
N SER A 27 43.33 15.08 -17.65
CA SER A 27 43.43 13.86 -16.85
C SER A 27 42.13 13.23 -16.34
N GLY A 28 41.96 11.95 -16.70
CA GLY A 28 41.04 11.06 -16.02
C GLY A 28 41.33 11.03 -14.53
N ALA A 29 40.29 11.24 -13.75
CA ALA A 29 40.17 10.73 -12.41
C ALA A 29 38.85 9.95 -12.40
N ALA A 30 38.95 8.63 -12.22
CA ALA A 30 37.78 7.81 -11.93
C ALA A 30 37.05 8.47 -10.75
N ALA A 31 35.77 8.75 -10.93
CA ALA A 31 34.92 9.21 -9.83
C ALA A 31 35.06 8.18 -8.69
N PRO A 32 35.37 8.60 -7.45
CA PRO A 32 35.38 7.68 -6.33
C PRO A 32 34.02 6.99 -6.24
N PRO A 33 33.99 5.67 -5.92
CA PRO A 33 32.74 4.93 -5.86
C PRO A 33 31.78 5.67 -4.93
N ALA A 34 30.57 5.95 -5.44
CA ALA A 34 29.53 6.60 -4.68
C ALA A 34 29.38 5.86 -3.34
N LYS A 35 29.60 6.59 -2.26
CA LYS A 35 29.32 6.10 -0.91
C LYS A 35 27.85 5.65 -0.91
N PRO A 36 27.52 4.45 -0.39
CA PRO A 36 26.14 3.98 -0.38
C PRO A 36 25.25 5.06 0.24
N GLU A 37 24.26 5.54 -0.52
CA GLU A 37 23.23 6.41 0.05
C GLU A 37 22.61 5.67 1.25
N PRO A 38 22.36 6.37 2.37
CA PRO A 38 21.60 5.78 3.46
C PRO A 38 20.28 5.24 2.91
N PRO A 39 19.84 4.02 3.31
CA PRO A 39 18.56 3.50 2.86
C PRO A 39 17.47 4.53 3.16
N LYS A 40 16.66 4.86 2.14
CA LYS A 40 15.53 5.78 2.31
C LYS A 40 14.62 5.21 3.43
N PRO A 41 14.09 6.07 4.32
CA PRO A 41 13.12 5.63 5.31
C PRO A 41 11.96 4.94 4.59
N SER A 42 11.55 3.78 5.08
CA SER A 42 10.34 3.15 4.57
C SER A 42 9.12 3.93 5.04
N ASP A 43 8.24 4.28 4.11
CA ASP A 43 6.96 4.88 4.46
C ASP A 43 6.08 3.79 5.08
N VAL A 44 5.43 4.11 6.20
CA VAL A 44 4.54 3.21 6.93
C VAL A 44 3.18 3.86 7.09
N GLU A 45 2.13 3.08 6.87
CA GLU A 45 0.76 3.57 6.91
C GLU A 45 -0.11 2.63 7.75
N SER A 46 -1.14 3.18 8.37
CA SER A 46 -2.21 2.41 8.99
C SER A 46 -3.13 1.79 7.92
N GLY A 47 -3.92 0.79 8.33
CA GLY A 47 -4.76 0.01 7.42
C GLY A 47 -5.79 0.88 6.69
N ARG A 48 -6.46 1.80 7.36
CA ARG A 48 -7.45 2.70 6.74
C ARG A 48 -6.81 3.63 5.73
N VAL A 49 -5.65 4.19 6.03
CA VAL A 49 -4.95 5.12 5.10
C VAL A 49 -4.55 4.36 3.84
N ALA A 50 -3.94 3.19 3.98
CA ALA A 50 -3.59 2.33 2.86
C ALA A 50 -4.84 1.90 2.08
N PHE A 51 -5.91 1.50 2.77
CA PHE A 51 -7.19 1.15 2.17
C PHE A 51 -7.74 2.26 1.28
N GLN A 52 -7.77 3.51 1.76
CA GLN A 52 -8.32 4.64 0.98
C GLN A 52 -7.52 4.88 -0.31
N ARG A 53 -6.18 4.77 -0.24
CA ARG A 53 -5.29 4.89 -1.41
C ARG A 53 -5.59 3.79 -2.43
N LEU A 54 -5.68 2.55 -1.96
CA LEU A 54 -5.95 1.38 -2.80
C LEU A 54 -7.36 1.42 -3.40
N TYR A 55 -8.37 1.78 -2.60
CA TYR A 55 -9.77 1.88 -3.02
C TYR A 55 -9.98 2.98 -4.07
N THR A 56 -9.34 4.13 -3.89
CA THR A 56 -9.38 5.21 -4.89
C THR A 56 -8.77 4.75 -6.21
N THR A 57 -7.68 4.00 -6.16
CA THR A 57 -7.00 3.47 -7.35
C THR A 57 -7.85 2.41 -8.05
N SER A 58 -8.47 1.50 -7.28
CA SER A 58 -9.29 0.43 -7.83
C SER A 58 -10.56 0.95 -8.51
N ARG A 59 -11.09 2.10 -8.08
CA ARG A 59 -12.19 2.79 -8.78
C ARG A 59 -11.82 3.25 -10.20
N GLY A 60 -10.53 3.44 -10.50
CA GLY A 60 -10.05 3.70 -11.87
C GLY A 60 -10.10 2.47 -12.78
N TRP A 61 -10.13 1.27 -12.19
CA TRP A 61 -10.29 0.01 -12.92
C TRP A 61 -11.75 -0.37 -13.14
N ALA A 62 -12.60 -0.20 -12.13
CA ALA A 62 -14.03 -0.43 -12.22
C ALA A 62 -14.80 0.57 -11.34
N GLY A 63 -15.78 1.26 -11.92
CA GLY A 63 -16.57 2.28 -11.21
C GLY A 63 -17.44 1.70 -10.08
N ASP A 64 -17.84 0.43 -10.22
CA ASP A 64 -18.62 -0.38 -9.28
C ASP A 64 -17.73 -1.23 -8.36
N THR A 65 -16.49 -0.80 -8.12
CA THR A 65 -15.58 -1.53 -7.24
C THR A 65 -16.12 -1.64 -5.82
N GLU A 66 -16.16 -2.88 -5.31
CA GLU A 66 -16.52 -3.23 -3.95
C GLU A 66 -15.31 -3.81 -3.20
N PRO A 67 -15.04 -3.39 -1.96
CA PRO A 67 -13.88 -3.86 -1.21
C PRO A 67 -14.14 -5.23 -0.58
N VAL A 68 -13.20 -6.17 -0.74
CA VAL A 68 -13.31 -7.54 -0.22
C VAL A 68 -12.47 -7.72 1.05
N SER A 69 -11.21 -7.32 1.01
CA SER A 69 -10.30 -7.46 2.15
C SER A 69 -9.11 -6.51 2.05
N LEU A 70 -8.42 -6.33 3.18
CA LEU A 70 -7.13 -5.65 3.26
C LEU A 70 -6.20 -6.48 4.16
N GLN A 71 -4.93 -6.61 3.78
CA GLN A 71 -3.93 -7.37 4.54
C GLN A 71 -2.60 -6.61 4.57
N SER A 72 -1.95 -6.56 5.74
CA SER A 72 -0.57 -6.08 5.85
C SER A 72 0.44 -7.20 5.61
N GLN A 73 1.70 -6.84 5.35
CA GLN A 73 2.82 -7.78 5.38
C GLN A 73 4.00 -7.18 6.14
N ASN A 74 4.13 -7.59 7.39
CA ASN A 74 5.21 -7.25 8.30
C ASN A 74 6.03 -8.50 8.58
N TYR A 75 7.34 -8.40 8.35
CA TYR A 75 8.32 -9.43 8.64
C TYR A 75 9.70 -8.80 8.77
N LYS A 76 10.59 -9.47 9.50
CA LYS A 76 11.95 -8.98 9.73
C LYS A 76 12.71 -8.86 8.41
N HIS A 77 13.41 -7.76 8.25
CA HIS A 77 14.22 -7.46 7.06
C HIS A 77 13.44 -7.37 5.74
N ALA A 78 12.18 -6.92 5.78
CA ALA A 78 11.34 -6.83 4.59
C ALA A 78 11.99 -5.99 3.48
N GLY A 79 12.02 -6.56 2.28
CA GLY A 79 12.65 -5.92 1.12
C GLY A 79 14.16 -5.68 1.24
N GLY A 80 14.84 -6.42 2.13
CA GLY A 80 16.26 -6.21 2.44
C GLY A 80 16.52 -5.00 3.35
N ASN A 81 15.47 -4.35 3.89
CA ASN A 81 15.62 -3.24 4.83
C ASN A 81 15.74 -3.78 6.26
N PRO A 82 16.89 -3.64 6.94
CA PRO A 82 17.07 -4.13 8.30
C PRO A 82 16.08 -3.54 9.30
N ASP A 83 15.61 -2.32 9.04
CA ASP A 83 14.72 -1.52 9.88
C ASP A 83 13.26 -1.57 9.42
N ALA A 84 12.89 -2.58 8.62
CA ALA A 84 11.50 -2.77 8.19
C ALA A 84 10.54 -2.86 9.39
N PRO A 85 9.34 -2.24 9.29
CA PRO A 85 8.38 -2.25 10.40
C PRO A 85 7.89 -3.66 10.70
N LEU A 86 7.83 -3.99 11.99
CA LEU A 86 7.26 -5.23 12.48
C LEU A 86 5.77 -5.08 12.87
N GLY A 87 5.19 -3.90 12.68
CA GLY A 87 3.78 -3.63 12.91
C GLY A 87 3.38 -3.37 14.36
N HIS A 88 4.32 -3.04 15.24
CA HIS A 88 4.06 -2.81 16.68
C HIS A 88 3.39 -1.47 17.00
N ASP A 89 2.93 -0.74 15.99
CA ASP A 89 2.23 0.54 16.12
C ASP A 89 0.94 0.59 15.28
N GLY A 90 0.45 -0.57 14.82
CA GLY A 90 -0.69 -0.63 13.91
C GLY A 90 -0.37 -0.35 12.44
N LYS A 91 0.90 -0.13 12.07
CA LYS A 91 1.26 0.25 10.71
C LYS A 91 1.98 -0.85 9.96
N SER A 92 2.05 -0.70 8.65
CA SER A 92 2.86 -1.54 7.79
C SER A 92 3.41 -0.73 6.62
N ALA A 93 4.56 -1.17 6.09
CA ALA A 93 5.10 -0.66 4.84
C ALA A 93 4.56 -1.43 3.61
N ILE A 94 3.81 -2.52 3.79
CA ILE A 94 3.20 -3.26 2.70
C ILE A 94 1.73 -3.53 3.03
N TRP A 95 0.84 -3.10 2.14
CA TRP A 95 -0.59 -3.38 2.24
C TRP A 95 -1.10 -3.97 0.93
N ARG A 96 -1.99 -4.95 1.03
CA ARG A 96 -2.64 -5.60 -0.09
C ARG A 96 -4.15 -5.54 0.08
N GLY A 97 -4.84 -4.94 -0.88
CA GLY A 97 -6.30 -4.89 -0.92
C GLY A 97 -6.85 -5.73 -2.06
N ILE A 98 -7.95 -6.44 -1.82
CA ILE A 98 -8.70 -7.16 -2.85
C ILE A 98 -10.00 -6.40 -3.09
N PHE A 99 -10.30 -6.18 -4.36
CA PHE A 99 -11.47 -5.43 -4.82
C PHE A 99 -12.20 -6.21 -5.90
N ALA A 100 -13.51 -6.31 -5.80
CA ALA A 100 -14.38 -7.00 -6.75
C ALA A 100 -15.18 -6.00 -7.59
N SER A 101 -15.61 -6.43 -8.78
CA SER A 101 -16.57 -5.70 -9.61
C SER A 101 -17.60 -6.69 -10.15
N SER A 102 -18.87 -6.40 -9.87
CA SER A 102 -19.99 -7.19 -10.36
C SER A 102 -20.17 -7.04 -11.86
N GLY A 103 -20.02 -5.83 -12.41
CA GLY A 103 -20.11 -5.57 -13.84
C GLY A 103 -18.99 -6.20 -14.67
N ARG A 104 -17.82 -6.45 -14.05
CA ARG A 104 -16.69 -7.14 -14.71
C ARG A 104 -16.63 -8.65 -14.44
N HIS A 105 -17.45 -9.18 -13.53
CA HIS A 105 -17.34 -10.55 -13.03
C HIS A 105 -15.92 -10.94 -12.61
N SER A 106 -15.19 -9.97 -12.06
CA SER A 106 -13.76 -10.09 -11.79
C SER A 106 -13.39 -9.42 -10.47
N MET A 107 -12.33 -9.91 -9.85
CA MET A 107 -11.66 -9.26 -8.74
C MET A 107 -10.22 -8.93 -9.11
N LYS A 108 -9.64 -7.95 -8.42
CA LYS A 108 -8.28 -7.50 -8.65
C LYS A 108 -7.63 -7.12 -7.35
N THR A 109 -6.38 -7.54 -7.21
CA THR A 109 -5.53 -7.19 -6.07
C THR A 109 -4.79 -5.90 -6.38
N TYR A 110 -4.64 -5.03 -5.37
CA TYR A 110 -3.74 -3.88 -5.42
C TYR A 110 -2.82 -3.94 -4.22
N MET A 111 -1.53 -3.74 -4.46
CA MET A 111 -0.52 -3.70 -3.41
C MET A 111 0.03 -2.29 -3.31
N TRP A 112 0.13 -1.76 -2.10
CA TRP A 112 0.89 -0.56 -1.79
C TRP A 112 2.17 -0.96 -1.06
N SER A 113 3.30 -0.38 -1.46
CA SER A 113 4.60 -0.53 -0.81
C SER A 113 5.17 0.84 -0.49
N GLY A 114 5.51 1.06 0.77
CA GLY A 114 6.37 2.16 1.23
C GLY A 114 7.82 1.73 1.45
N LEU A 115 8.16 0.46 1.23
CA LEU A 115 9.52 -0.03 1.39
C LEU A 115 10.44 0.49 0.29
N THR A 116 11.68 0.76 0.67
CA THR A 116 12.78 1.02 -0.26
C THR A 116 13.96 0.12 0.12
N GLY A 117 14.39 -0.73 -0.80
CA GLY A 117 15.45 -1.71 -0.57
C GLY A 117 15.71 -2.54 -1.82
N PRO A 118 16.83 -3.29 -1.88
CA PRO A 118 17.23 -4.05 -3.06
C PRO A 118 16.22 -5.13 -3.44
N ASP A 119 15.53 -5.71 -2.45
CA ASP A 119 14.54 -6.78 -2.63
C ASP A 119 13.11 -6.30 -2.32
N ALA A 120 12.93 -4.98 -2.14
CA ALA A 120 11.65 -4.40 -1.78
C ALA A 120 10.69 -4.39 -2.97
N PRO A 121 9.38 -4.62 -2.76
CA PRO A 121 8.39 -4.34 -3.79
C PRO A 121 8.47 -2.88 -4.23
N SER A 122 8.21 -2.62 -5.51
CA SER A 122 8.26 -1.27 -6.08
C SER A 122 7.44 -0.28 -5.23
N PRO A 123 8.03 0.86 -4.83
CA PRO A 123 7.32 1.87 -4.05
C PRO A 123 6.06 2.37 -4.76
N GLY A 124 5.03 2.69 -3.98
CA GLY A 124 3.72 3.12 -4.48
C GLY A 124 2.75 1.97 -4.70
N ILE A 125 1.77 2.16 -5.57
CA ILE A 125 0.70 1.19 -5.81
C ILE A 125 1.01 0.37 -7.07
N THR A 126 1.04 -0.94 -6.90
CA THR A 126 1.18 -1.91 -8.00
C THR A 126 -0.13 -2.70 -8.16
N PRO A 127 -0.81 -2.61 -9.30
CA PRO A 127 -1.97 -3.45 -9.59
C PRO A 127 -1.53 -4.89 -9.89
N GLY A 128 -2.28 -5.85 -9.37
CA GLY A 128 -2.15 -7.27 -9.71
C GLY A 128 -2.91 -7.65 -10.99
N THR A 129 -2.96 -8.95 -11.27
CA THR A 129 -3.79 -9.52 -12.33
C THR A 129 -5.26 -9.57 -11.92
N GLU A 130 -6.15 -9.65 -12.92
CA GLU A 130 -7.57 -9.91 -12.68
C GLU A 130 -7.79 -11.41 -12.51
N ASP A 131 -8.64 -11.77 -11.55
CA ASP A 131 -9.14 -13.11 -11.32
C ASP A 131 -10.66 -13.14 -11.48
N SER A 132 -11.22 -14.28 -11.88
CA SER A 132 -12.67 -14.44 -11.96
C SER A 132 -13.31 -14.28 -10.58
N TRP A 133 -14.44 -13.58 -10.50
CA TRP A 133 -15.17 -13.40 -9.25
C TRP A 133 -16.67 -13.60 -9.43
N SER A 134 -17.31 -14.14 -8.39
CA SER A 134 -18.75 -14.29 -8.30
C SER A 134 -19.23 -13.82 -6.92
N ALA A 135 -20.32 -13.07 -6.89
CA ALA A 135 -20.98 -12.62 -5.66
C ALA A 135 -21.46 -13.79 -4.75
N THR A 136 -21.59 -14.99 -5.31
CA THR A 136 -21.98 -16.20 -4.55
C THR A 136 -20.82 -16.82 -3.76
N ASN A 137 -19.57 -16.41 -4.00
CA ASN A 137 -18.42 -16.90 -3.26
C ASN A 137 -18.36 -16.25 -1.87
N THR A 138 -18.65 -17.03 -0.83
CA THR A 138 -18.67 -16.58 0.57
C THR A 138 -17.31 -16.13 1.10
N SER A 139 -16.21 -16.57 0.47
CA SER A 139 -14.84 -16.22 0.90
C SER A 139 -14.36 -14.87 0.36
N THR A 140 -15.07 -14.31 -0.63
CA THR A 140 -14.73 -13.04 -1.28
C THR A 140 -15.92 -12.08 -1.28
N GLN A 141 -16.74 -12.16 -0.24
CA GLN A 141 -17.88 -11.25 -0.08
C GLN A 141 -17.39 -9.83 0.21
N PRO A 142 -17.86 -8.82 -0.53
CA PRO A 142 -17.50 -7.46 -0.24
C PRO A 142 -18.10 -6.97 1.07
N PHE A 143 -17.39 -6.06 1.74
CA PHE A 143 -17.89 -5.35 2.92
C PHE A 143 -18.39 -3.94 2.57
N GLN A 144 -19.27 -3.40 3.42
CA GLN A 144 -19.72 -2.02 3.28
C GLN A 144 -18.79 -1.08 4.05
N LEU A 145 -18.41 0.03 3.40
CA LEU A 145 -17.49 1.01 3.98
C LEU A 145 -17.97 1.61 5.30
N VAL A 146 -19.28 1.65 5.55
CA VAL A 146 -19.87 2.18 6.79
C VAL A 146 -19.41 1.46 8.05
N TYR A 147 -18.98 0.19 7.94
CA TYR A 147 -18.45 -0.60 9.06
C TYR A 147 -16.98 -0.33 9.35
N LEU A 148 -16.23 0.28 8.43
CA LEU A 148 -14.84 0.62 8.67
C LEU A 148 -14.78 1.97 9.39
N LYS A 149 -14.67 1.99 10.72
CA LYS A 149 -14.63 3.24 11.55
C LYS A 149 -13.36 3.40 12.39
N PHE A 150 -12.88 2.32 12.97
CA PHE A 150 -11.60 2.24 13.68
C PHE A 150 -10.52 1.59 12.80
N ASP A 151 -9.30 2.03 12.99
CA ASP A 151 -8.12 1.68 12.22
C ASP A 151 -7.23 0.70 13.02
N THR A 152 -6.14 0.27 12.40
CA THR A 152 -5.28 -0.81 12.90
C THR A 152 -4.43 -0.41 14.09
N ASP A 153 -4.15 0.88 14.29
CA ASP A 153 -3.51 1.40 15.50
C ASP A 153 -4.41 1.20 16.74
N GLN A 154 -5.69 1.55 16.64
CA GLN A 154 -6.63 1.33 17.74
C GLN A 154 -6.96 -0.16 17.94
N ALA A 155 -7.03 -0.94 16.86
CA ALA A 155 -7.21 -2.39 16.95
C ALA A 155 -6.00 -3.06 17.63
N PHE A 156 -4.79 -2.61 17.33
CA PHE A 156 -3.56 -3.06 17.98
C PHE A 156 -3.58 -2.77 19.48
N GLU A 157 -3.94 -1.55 19.90
CA GLU A 157 -4.07 -1.21 21.32
C GLU A 157 -5.08 -2.11 22.06
N THR A 158 -6.19 -2.46 21.42
CA THR A 158 -7.13 -3.45 21.96
C THR A 158 -6.47 -4.83 22.04
N ALA A 159 -5.84 -5.30 20.97
CA ALA A 159 -5.19 -6.61 20.94
C ALA A 159 -4.07 -6.79 21.96
N GLN A 160 -3.34 -5.71 22.29
CA GLN A 160 -2.33 -5.70 23.35
C GLN A 160 -2.92 -6.12 24.71
N LYS A 161 -4.15 -5.70 25.01
CA LYS A 161 -4.87 -6.03 26.25
C LYS A 161 -5.36 -7.48 26.29
N HIS A 162 -5.35 -8.18 25.15
CA HIS A 162 -5.89 -9.53 24.97
C HIS A 162 -4.82 -10.56 24.58
N GLY A 163 -3.60 -10.38 25.07
CA GLY A 163 -2.51 -11.36 24.93
C GLY A 163 -1.31 -10.86 24.12
N GLY A 164 -1.51 -9.86 23.26
CA GLY A 164 -0.46 -9.30 22.41
C GLY A 164 0.77 -8.81 23.20
N ALA A 165 0.54 -8.10 24.31
CA ALA A 165 1.64 -7.56 25.12
C ALA A 165 2.52 -8.65 25.74
N ALA A 166 1.91 -9.79 26.09
CA ALA A 166 2.63 -10.92 26.66
C ALA A 166 3.52 -11.60 25.62
N LEU A 167 3.12 -11.63 24.35
CA LEU A 167 3.93 -12.17 23.26
C LEU A 167 5.08 -11.23 22.89
N LEU A 168 4.81 -9.94 22.70
CA LEU A 168 5.86 -8.97 22.34
C LEU A 168 6.90 -8.79 23.46
N LYS A 169 6.53 -9.02 24.72
CA LYS A 169 7.50 -9.05 25.82
C LYS A 169 8.43 -10.27 25.77
N LYS A 170 7.95 -11.41 25.25
CA LYS A 170 8.74 -12.65 25.11
C LYS A 170 9.63 -12.61 23.88
N ASP A 171 9.10 -12.06 22.78
CA ASP A 171 9.80 -11.90 21.52
C ASP A 171 9.47 -10.52 20.95
N SER A 172 10.39 -9.57 21.15
CA SER A 172 10.25 -8.21 20.65
C SER A 172 10.40 -8.11 19.14
N ASP A 173 10.89 -9.15 18.47
CA ASP A 173 11.03 -9.20 17.02
C ASP A 173 9.84 -9.92 16.35
N LEU A 174 8.85 -10.35 17.14
CA LEU A 174 7.67 -11.05 16.62
C LEU A 174 6.85 -10.12 15.72
N PRO A 175 6.63 -10.46 14.44
CA PRO A 175 5.83 -9.62 13.57
C PRO A 175 4.35 -9.58 13.99
N VAL A 176 3.73 -8.43 13.77
CA VAL A 176 2.29 -8.22 13.95
C VAL A 176 1.69 -7.82 12.61
N ASN A 177 0.77 -8.63 12.12
CA ASN A 177 0.07 -8.44 10.85
C ASN A 177 -1.41 -8.14 11.08
N TYR A 178 -2.02 -7.48 10.11
CA TYR A 178 -3.38 -6.98 10.19
C TYR A 178 -4.18 -7.47 8.98
N THR A 179 -5.36 -8.00 9.22
CA THR A 179 -6.32 -8.35 8.16
C THR A 179 -7.68 -7.72 8.43
N LEU A 180 -8.22 -6.99 7.45
CA LEU A 180 -9.60 -6.55 7.42
C LEU A 180 -10.44 -7.57 6.67
N ALA A 181 -11.44 -8.15 7.34
CA ALA A 181 -12.30 -9.17 6.75
C ALA A 181 -13.77 -9.01 7.14
N TRP A 182 -14.65 -9.38 6.21
CA TRP A 182 -16.09 -9.44 6.46
C TRP A 182 -16.48 -10.76 7.12
N GLU A 183 -17.20 -10.69 8.23
CA GLU A 183 -17.87 -11.84 8.85
C GLU A 183 -19.36 -11.83 8.49
N PRO A 184 -19.79 -12.52 7.41
CA PRO A 184 -21.16 -12.40 6.92
C PRO A 184 -22.20 -12.94 7.89
N ARG A 185 -21.87 -14.00 8.64
CA ARG A 185 -22.79 -14.58 9.65
C ARG A 185 -23.15 -13.60 10.77
N LYS A 186 -22.24 -12.67 11.09
CA LYS A 186 -22.46 -11.65 12.13
C LYS A 186 -22.73 -10.26 11.55
N SER A 187 -22.65 -10.12 10.21
CA SER A 187 -22.71 -8.84 9.50
C SER A 187 -21.76 -7.80 10.13
N MET A 188 -20.51 -8.22 10.34
CA MET A 188 -19.51 -7.45 11.06
C MET A 188 -18.22 -7.38 10.25
N LEU A 189 -17.63 -6.18 10.20
CA LEU A 189 -16.28 -5.99 9.67
C LEU A 189 -15.30 -6.07 10.83
N VAL A 190 -14.27 -6.89 10.71
CA VAL A 190 -13.30 -7.12 11.79
C VAL A 190 -11.88 -6.88 11.33
N TRP A 191 -11.08 -6.36 12.26
CA TRP A 191 -9.63 -6.45 12.21
C TRP A 191 -9.18 -7.73 12.92
N HIS A 192 -8.46 -8.57 12.21
CA HIS A 192 -7.61 -9.60 12.80
C HIS A 192 -6.24 -8.99 13.08
N VAL A 193 -5.80 -9.06 14.32
CA VAL A 193 -4.45 -8.65 14.76
C VAL A 193 -3.66 -9.92 15.05
N LEU A 194 -2.81 -10.27 14.09
CA LEU A 194 -2.11 -11.54 13.98
C LEU A 194 -0.68 -11.39 14.49
N TYR A 195 -0.35 -12.03 15.61
CA TYR A 195 0.99 -12.11 16.14
C TYR A 195 1.63 -13.41 15.67
N GLY A 196 2.73 -13.33 14.93
CA GLY A 196 3.38 -14.53 14.42
C GLY A 196 4.20 -14.31 13.17
N LYS A 197 5.03 -15.30 12.84
CA LYS A 197 5.82 -15.34 11.60
C LYS A 197 4.99 -15.72 10.37
N SER A 198 3.80 -16.28 10.58
CA SER A 198 2.85 -16.69 9.55
C SER A 198 1.52 -16.00 9.81
N THR A 199 0.88 -15.48 8.75
CA THR A 199 -0.48 -14.96 8.81
C THR A 199 -1.54 -16.06 8.75
N ASN A 200 -1.18 -17.25 8.28
CA ASN A 200 -2.10 -18.40 8.17
C ASN A 200 -2.13 -19.23 9.45
N GLU A 201 -1.01 -19.26 10.16
CA GLU A 201 -0.82 -19.98 11.42
C GLU A 201 -0.14 -19.03 12.43
N PRO A 202 -0.85 -17.97 12.87
CA PRO A 202 -0.31 -17.03 13.85
C PRO A 202 -0.21 -17.71 15.23
N ASP A 203 0.71 -17.23 16.06
CA ASP A 203 0.79 -17.63 17.47
C ASP A 203 -0.41 -17.11 18.29
N LEU A 204 -0.99 -15.98 17.84
CA LEU A 204 -2.21 -15.39 18.39
C LEU A 204 -2.93 -14.58 17.32
N ASP A 205 -4.23 -14.81 17.17
CA ASP A 205 -5.12 -13.94 16.41
C ASP A 205 -6.14 -13.29 17.36
N VAL A 206 -6.05 -11.97 17.51
CA VAL A 206 -7.06 -11.19 18.23
C VAL A 206 -7.99 -10.51 17.23
N VAL A 207 -9.27 -10.87 17.31
CA VAL A 207 -10.31 -10.28 16.47
C VAL A 207 -10.94 -9.08 17.18
N VAL A 208 -10.95 -7.94 16.51
CA VAL A 208 -11.47 -6.65 16.99
C VAL A 208 -12.50 -6.12 15.98
N ASP A 209 -13.63 -5.60 16.46
CA ASP A 209 -14.67 -5.01 15.62
C ASP A 209 -14.19 -3.68 15.03
N ALA A 210 -14.14 -3.58 13.70
CA ALA A 210 -13.69 -2.39 12.97
C ALA A 210 -14.68 -1.20 13.08
N THR A 211 -15.88 -1.43 13.62
CA THR A 211 -16.94 -0.43 13.79
C THR A 211 -16.92 0.18 15.20
N THR A 212 -16.58 -0.60 16.22
CA THR A 212 -16.68 -0.22 17.64
C THR A 212 -15.35 -0.25 18.41
N ASN A 213 -14.30 -0.81 17.80
CA ASN A 213 -13.01 -1.12 18.43
C ASN A 213 -13.09 -2.09 19.61
N GLN A 214 -14.20 -2.81 19.77
CA GLN A 214 -14.37 -3.76 20.85
C GLN A 214 -13.69 -5.08 20.50
N PHE A 215 -13.07 -5.70 21.52
CA PHE A 215 -12.60 -7.07 21.43
C PHE A 215 -13.78 -8.00 21.11
N VAL A 216 -13.60 -8.86 20.11
CA VAL A 216 -14.60 -9.86 19.71
C VAL A 216 -14.22 -11.22 20.27
N ARG A 217 -13.01 -11.70 19.98
CA ARG A 217 -12.52 -13.03 20.39
C ARG A 217 -11.01 -13.17 20.13
N VAL A 218 -10.47 -14.27 20.64
CA VAL A 218 -9.20 -14.85 20.17
C VAL A 218 -9.51 -16.06 19.30
N GLU A 219 -8.89 -16.18 18.12
CA GLU A 219 -8.96 -17.40 17.31
C GLU A 219 -7.85 -18.40 17.70
N LYS A 220 -8.10 -19.68 17.45
CA LYS A 220 -7.20 -20.79 17.75
C LYS A 220 -6.72 -21.45 16.48
#